data_AF-A0A811GES5-F1
#
_entry.id   AF-A0A811GES5-F1
#
_cell.length_a   1.000
_cell.length_b   1.000
_cell.length_c   1.000
_cell.angle_alpha   90.00
_cell.angle_beta   90.00
_cell.angle_gamma   90.00
#
_symmetry.space_group_name_H-M   'P 1'
#
loop_
_entity.id
_entity.type
_entity.pdbx_description
1 polymer ?
#
loop_
_entity_poly.entity_id
_entity_poly.type
_entity_poly.pdbx_seq_one_letter_code
_entity_poly.pdbx_strand_id
1 'polypeptide(L)'
;MNQSPYVMSNNHINTLPSEYLTLVPEPFLNPTTEIVDTDPADRSIQITATPEQQLSLLNPMYDECLKATDDQHTSSLVLDYLTEFDEEYEHYVIRKNPEAEKIFARIALVKRIIEKQLVQAYKELHPNNILRKAGNNYGVVDKTLIALLKNVIGQGFGPLEKYDCEHNKIVVQAFNEILGQCDHRDLHSFFNSPNDLFAVKSSDGTQIFIIFAELMNQVIERVYQLTQEQAFKYQQKKRSDRSRYQQKMAMKCVDAVLANHSRIVVIRVDFRYGKIQDPSLAQVKEDLRTCLRYIKRTQNLHVLGYIWKLEFAEKTGYHYHCFFFLDGREHSQDIKLAQQIGEIWKKVVGSEGAYHNCNLDAHNGKYAEIGIGTLQRNDQDKYRILIETIRYITKRDQFIVHKRVMEDEEKERQLSSKKAYFTRVFGTNVADDFSKKMGRPVVNAKQEGV
;
A
#
# COMPACT_ATOMS: atom_id res chain seq x y z
N MET A 1 46.25 -52.40 38.12
CA MET A 1 45.15 -51.41 38.12
C MET A 1 45.53 -50.31 37.14
N ASN A 2 44.68 -50.16 36.13
CA ASN A 2 44.56 -49.14 35.08
C ASN A 2 45.78 -48.81 34.22
N GLN A 3 45.78 -49.45 33.05
CA GLN A 3 46.72 -49.32 31.94
C GLN A 3 46.75 -47.91 31.34
N SER A 4 47.98 -47.43 31.16
CA SER A 4 48.47 -46.47 30.17
C SER A 4 48.38 -47.07 28.73
N PRO A 5 48.86 -46.46 27.62
CA PRO A 5 48.89 -45.07 27.13
C PRO A 5 48.67 -44.94 25.57
N TYR A 6 48.84 -43.71 25.04
CA TYR A 6 49.64 -43.38 23.82
C TYR A 6 49.07 -43.38 22.37
N VAL A 7 49.53 -42.35 21.62
CA VAL A 7 49.86 -42.22 20.18
C VAL A 7 48.84 -41.65 19.16
N MET A 8 49.35 -40.68 18.39
CA MET A 8 48.87 -40.04 17.16
C MET A 8 48.93 -40.93 15.90
N SER A 9 48.02 -40.67 14.94
CA SER A 9 48.30 -40.41 13.50
C SER A 9 47.46 -41.16 12.45
N ASN A 10 47.00 -40.36 11.49
CA ASN A 10 46.82 -40.54 10.04
C ASN A 10 45.89 -41.60 9.40
N ASN A 11 45.02 -41.04 8.54
CA ASN A 11 44.46 -41.53 7.28
C ASN A 11 43.75 -42.90 7.26
N HIS A 12 42.45 -42.90 6.94
CA HIS A 12 41.92 -43.57 5.74
C HIS A 12 40.43 -43.25 5.52
N ILE A 13 40.08 -43.18 4.23
CA ILE A 13 38.77 -43.02 3.61
C ILE A 13 37.79 -44.11 4.09
N ASN A 14 36.51 -43.76 4.30
CA ASN A 14 35.42 -44.72 4.14
C ASN A 14 34.10 -44.04 3.71
N THR A 15 33.51 -44.64 2.69
CA THR A 15 32.22 -44.35 2.05
C THR A 15 31.06 -45.15 2.68
N LEU A 16 29.85 -44.55 2.65
CA LEU A 16 28.47 -45.12 2.71
C LEU A 16 27.84 -45.42 4.09
N PRO A 17 26.48 -45.44 4.25
CA PRO A 17 25.40 -45.40 3.22
C PRO A 17 24.22 -44.40 3.43
N SER A 18 23.42 -44.32 2.37
CA SER A 18 22.03 -43.81 2.29
C SER A 18 21.11 -44.41 3.35
N GLU A 19 20.39 -43.56 4.11
CA GLU A 19 19.03 -43.80 4.62
C GLU A 19 18.60 -42.62 5.51
N TYR A 20 17.95 -41.60 4.93
CA TYR A 20 17.03 -40.70 5.66
C TYR A 20 15.98 -40.18 4.66
N LEU A 21 15.21 -41.12 4.12
CA LEU A 21 13.91 -40.90 3.49
C LEU A 21 12.92 -41.87 4.12
N THR A 22 11.68 -41.41 4.27
CA THR A 22 10.48 -42.10 4.78
C THR A 22 10.25 -42.02 6.30
N LEU A 23 9.19 -41.29 6.67
CA LEU A 23 8.14 -41.64 7.64
C LEU A 23 7.09 -40.51 7.60
N VAL A 24 6.12 -40.64 6.70
CA VAL A 24 4.86 -39.88 6.73
C VAL A 24 3.86 -40.79 7.45
N PRO A 25 3.18 -40.35 8.53
CA PRO A 25 2.18 -41.16 9.21
C PRO A 25 0.97 -41.42 8.31
N GLU A 26 0.41 -42.63 8.39
CA GLU A 26 -0.63 -43.18 7.50
C GLU A 26 -2.11 -42.77 7.69
N PRO A 27 -2.58 -41.90 8.63
CA PRO A 27 -4.04 -41.72 8.77
C PRO A 27 -4.67 -40.83 7.67
N PHE A 28 -3.92 -40.41 6.64
CA PHE A 28 -4.43 -39.56 5.56
C PHE A 28 -4.84 -40.30 4.28
N LEU A 29 -4.88 -41.65 4.28
CA LEU A 29 -5.07 -42.42 3.05
C LEU A 29 -6.44 -43.06 2.82
N ASN A 30 -7.46 -42.94 3.67
CA ASN A 30 -8.83 -43.38 3.33
C ASN A 30 -9.91 -42.73 4.21
N PRO A 31 -10.86 -41.95 3.67
CA PRO A 31 -12.12 -41.68 4.35
C PRO A 31 -13.22 -42.62 3.82
N THR A 32 -13.54 -43.65 4.59
CA THR A 32 -14.83 -44.35 4.50
C THR A 32 -15.42 -44.42 5.89
N THR A 33 -16.32 -43.50 6.25
CA THR A 33 -17.51 -43.83 7.05
C THR A 33 -18.53 -42.68 7.04
N GLU A 34 -19.70 -43.02 6.49
CA GLU A 34 -21.08 -42.72 6.90
C GLU A 34 -21.42 -41.38 7.55
N ILE A 35 -22.24 -40.64 6.80
CA ILE A 35 -23.06 -39.50 7.24
C ILE A 35 -24.20 -40.02 8.11
N VAL A 36 -24.32 -39.51 9.34
CA VAL A 36 -25.57 -39.51 10.10
C VAL A 36 -25.95 -38.07 10.38
N ASP A 37 -27.13 -37.71 9.85
CA ASP A 37 -27.78 -36.41 9.86
C ASP A 37 -28.46 -36.15 11.22
N THR A 38 -28.38 -34.90 11.71
CA THR A 38 -29.52 -34.00 12.04
C THR A 38 -29.21 -33.05 13.20
N ASP A 39 -28.90 -31.79 12.88
CA ASP A 39 -29.32 -30.62 13.67
C ASP A 39 -29.72 -29.49 12.67
N PRO A 40 -30.99 -29.02 12.63
CA PRO A 40 -31.44 -28.05 11.64
C PRO A 40 -30.99 -26.60 11.90
N ALA A 41 -30.19 -26.32 12.92
CA ALA A 41 -29.85 -24.95 13.33
C ALA A 41 -28.45 -24.44 12.89
N ASP A 42 -27.58 -25.28 12.33
CA ASP A 42 -26.24 -24.88 11.88
C ASP A 42 -26.12 -24.94 10.36
N ARG A 43 -26.41 -23.82 9.70
CA ARG A 43 -26.04 -23.60 8.30
C ARG A 43 -25.05 -22.44 8.23
N SER A 44 -23.81 -22.70 8.65
CA SER A 44 -22.67 -22.05 8.00
C SER A 44 -22.73 -22.41 6.51
N ILE A 45 -22.84 -21.40 5.65
CA ILE A 45 -22.78 -21.60 4.21
C ILE A 45 -21.34 -22.04 3.93
N GLN A 46 -21.13 -23.34 3.69
CA GLN A 46 -19.89 -23.82 3.08
C GLN A 46 -19.81 -23.20 1.68
N ILE A 47 -19.07 -22.10 1.55
CA ILE A 47 -18.80 -21.49 0.26
C ILE A 47 -17.52 -22.15 -0.27
N THR A 48 -17.68 -23.16 -1.11
CA THR A 48 -16.63 -23.79 -1.92
C THR A 48 -16.22 -22.90 -3.10
N ALA A 49 -15.84 -21.66 -2.82
CA ALA A 49 -15.49 -20.68 -3.85
C ALA A 49 -13.97 -20.56 -4.04
N THR A 50 -13.49 -20.68 -5.29
CA THR A 50 -12.10 -20.41 -5.68
C THR A 50 -11.73 -18.92 -5.47
N PRO A 51 -10.44 -18.54 -5.45
CA PRO A 51 -10.03 -17.14 -5.30
C PRO A 51 -10.67 -16.17 -6.31
N GLU A 52 -10.98 -16.63 -7.52
CA GLU A 52 -11.71 -15.85 -8.54
C GLU A 52 -13.19 -15.69 -8.20
N GLN A 53 -13.80 -16.69 -7.56
CA GLN A 53 -15.17 -16.59 -7.04
C GLN A 53 -15.22 -15.71 -5.78
N GLN A 54 -14.17 -15.70 -4.95
CA GLN A 54 -14.00 -14.73 -3.84
C GLN A 54 -13.80 -13.30 -4.35
N LEU A 55 -13.07 -13.12 -5.46
CA LEU A 55 -12.93 -11.84 -6.14
C LEU A 55 -14.27 -11.36 -6.73
N SER A 56 -15.13 -12.28 -7.19
CA SER A 56 -16.48 -11.96 -7.69
C SER A 56 -17.51 -11.61 -6.60
N LEU A 57 -17.22 -11.98 -5.34
CA LEU A 57 -18.04 -11.63 -4.16
C LEU A 57 -17.74 -10.22 -3.63
N LEU A 58 -16.64 -9.60 -4.09
CA LEU A 58 -16.43 -8.17 -3.92
C LEU A 58 -17.52 -7.43 -4.68
N ASN A 59 -18.27 -6.59 -3.96
CA ASN A 59 -19.24 -5.66 -4.54
C ASN A 59 -18.67 -5.04 -5.84
N PRO A 60 -19.40 -4.98 -6.97
CA PRO A 60 -18.91 -4.45 -8.25
C PRO A 60 -18.29 -3.04 -8.17
N MET A 61 -18.53 -2.29 -7.10
CA MET A 61 -17.82 -1.07 -6.74
C MET A 61 -16.29 -1.24 -6.57
N TYR A 62 -15.80 -2.44 -6.27
CA TYR A 62 -14.38 -2.72 -6.02
C TYR A 62 -13.62 -3.28 -7.23
N ASP A 63 -14.30 -3.65 -8.32
CA ASP A 63 -13.63 -4.07 -9.55
C ASP A 63 -12.87 -2.91 -10.21
N GLU A 64 -13.40 -1.69 -10.13
CA GLU A 64 -12.71 -0.47 -10.56
C GLU A 64 -11.48 -0.18 -9.68
N CYS A 65 -11.49 -0.62 -8.41
CA CYS A 65 -10.37 -0.45 -7.48
C CYS A 65 -9.15 -1.29 -7.88
N LEU A 66 -9.37 -2.52 -8.37
CA LEU A 66 -8.31 -3.44 -8.78
C LEU A 66 -7.65 -3.06 -10.10
N LYS A 67 -8.37 -2.32 -10.97
CA LYS A 67 -7.91 -1.90 -12.31
C LYS A 67 -7.62 -0.40 -12.43
N ALA A 68 -7.58 0.30 -11.30
CA ALA A 68 -7.43 1.75 -11.22
C ALA A 68 -6.13 2.24 -11.89
N THR A 69 -6.25 3.22 -12.79
CA THR A 69 -5.12 3.92 -13.38
C THR A 69 -4.36 4.74 -12.33
N ASP A 70 -3.16 5.20 -12.68
CA ASP A 70 -2.23 5.93 -11.80
C ASP A 70 -2.84 7.05 -10.94
N ASP A 71 -3.82 7.75 -11.49
CA ASP A 71 -4.58 8.86 -10.90
C ASP A 71 -5.72 8.38 -9.99
N GLN A 72 -6.16 7.13 -10.13
CA GLN A 72 -7.23 6.49 -9.36
C GLN A 72 -6.71 5.65 -8.17
N HIS A 73 -5.39 5.63 -7.93
CA HIS A 73 -4.66 4.77 -6.97
C HIS A 73 -5.24 4.62 -5.55
N THR A 74 -5.97 5.61 -5.05
CA THR A 74 -6.68 5.50 -3.77
C THR A 74 -7.57 4.25 -3.71
N SER A 75 -8.21 3.93 -4.82
CA SER A 75 -9.12 2.81 -4.96
C SER A 75 -8.40 1.47 -4.78
N SER A 76 -7.18 1.30 -5.32
CA SER A 76 -6.41 0.04 -5.20
C SER A 76 -5.91 -0.26 -3.78
N LEU A 77 -5.88 0.74 -2.90
CA LEU A 77 -5.50 0.59 -1.49
C LEU A 77 -6.71 0.26 -0.60
N VAL A 78 -7.94 0.44 -1.09
CA VAL A 78 -9.16 0.20 -0.30
C VAL A 78 -9.15 -1.21 0.31
N LEU A 79 -8.77 -2.20 -0.48
CA LEU A 79 -8.65 -3.58 0.00
C LEU A 79 -7.58 -3.72 1.08
N ASP A 80 -6.44 -3.04 0.99
CA ASP A 80 -5.40 -3.12 2.03
C ASP A 80 -5.89 -2.59 3.39
N TYR A 81 -6.85 -1.65 3.41
CA TYR A 81 -7.44 -1.13 4.65
C TYR A 81 -8.71 -1.87 5.10
N LEU A 82 -9.34 -2.65 4.20
CA LEU A 82 -10.57 -3.38 4.46
C LEU A 82 -10.39 -4.89 4.53
N THR A 83 -9.24 -5.45 4.17
CA THR A 83 -9.01 -6.89 4.20
C THR A 83 -8.21 -7.31 5.42
N GLU A 84 -8.56 -8.46 5.96
CA GLU A 84 -7.87 -9.14 7.04
C GLU A 84 -7.65 -10.58 6.64
N PHE A 85 -6.47 -11.12 6.88
CA PHE A 85 -6.30 -12.55 6.79
C PHE A 85 -6.91 -13.19 8.04
N ASP A 86 -7.96 -13.97 7.84
CA ASP A 86 -8.56 -14.81 8.86
C ASP A 86 -7.73 -16.09 8.99
N GLU A 87 -7.10 -16.25 10.15
CA GLU A 87 -6.21 -17.38 10.42
C GLU A 87 -6.96 -18.66 10.75
N GLU A 88 -8.19 -18.57 11.23
CA GLU A 88 -9.02 -19.73 11.55
C GLU A 88 -9.43 -20.46 10.26
N TYR A 89 -9.68 -19.68 9.21
CA TYR A 89 -10.19 -20.19 7.94
C TYR A 89 -9.20 -20.02 6.77
N GLU A 90 -7.96 -19.65 7.05
CA GLU A 90 -6.85 -19.43 6.10
C GLU A 90 -7.22 -18.61 4.84
N HIS A 91 -8.08 -17.61 4.96
CA HIS A 91 -8.49 -16.77 3.83
C HIS A 91 -8.63 -15.29 4.21
N TYR A 92 -8.63 -14.40 3.21
CA TYR A 92 -8.87 -12.98 3.46
C TYR A 92 -10.36 -12.68 3.60
N VAL A 93 -10.74 -12.05 4.71
CA VAL A 93 -12.08 -11.52 4.98
C VAL A 93 -12.09 -10.00 4.87
N ILE A 94 -13.19 -9.44 4.38
CA ILE A 94 -13.38 -7.98 4.33
C ILE A 94 -13.98 -7.54 5.67
N ARG A 95 -13.25 -6.73 6.45
CA ARG A 95 -13.73 -6.07 7.66
C ARG A 95 -13.86 -4.57 7.45
N LYS A 96 -14.95 -4.00 7.98
CA LYS A 96 -15.19 -2.56 7.94
C LYS A 96 -14.11 -1.81 8.71
N ASN A 97 -13.59 -0.74 8.11
CA ASN A 97 -12.71 0.23 8.75
C ASN A 97 -13.36 1.61 8.64
N PRO A 98 -14.11 2.05 9.66
CA PRO A 98 -14.92 3.27 9.58
C PRO A 98 -14.12 4.54 9.25
N GLU A 99 -12.88 4.66 9.74
CA GLU A 99 -12.02 5.80 9.39
C GLU A 99 -11.49 5.72 7.97
N ALA A 100 -11.08 4.54 7.49
CA ALA A 100 -10.65 4.39 6.11
C ALA A 100 -11.82 4.66 5.14
N GLU A 101 -13.02 4.13 5.41
CA GLU A 101 -14.25 4.40 4.64
C GLU A 101 -14.57 5.91 4.59
N LYS A 102 -14.40 6.61 5.71
CA LYS A 102 -14.51 8.08 5.77
C LYS A 102 -13.55 8.75 4.82
N ILE A 103 -12.28 8.37 4.87
CA ILE A 103 -11.21 8.95 4.06
C ILE A 103 -11.46 8.69 2.58
N PHE A 104 -11.83 7.47 2.20
CA PHE A 104 -12.10 7.10 0.81
C PHE A 104 -13.26 7.89 0.22
N ALA A 105 -14.35 8.07 0.97
CA ALA A 105 -15.47 8.90 0.54
C ALA A 105 -15.05 10.36 0.28
N ARG A 106 -14.20 10.91 1.16
CA ARG A 106 -13.69 12.29 1.03
C ARG A 106 -12.71 12.45 -0.13
N ILE A 107 -11.86 11.45 -0.36
CA ILE A 107 -10.97 11.44 -1.53
C ILE A 107 -11.80 11.39 -2.81
N ALA A 108 -12.81 10.53 -2.88
CA ALA A 108 -13.70 10.44 -4.04
C ALA A 108 -14.44 11.77 -4.29
N LEU A 109 -14.96 12.41 -3.23
CA LEU A 109 -15.60 13.73 -3.32
C LEU A 109 -14.66 14.78 -3.92
N VAL A 110 -13.46 14.93 -3.34
CA VAL A 110 -12.49 15.93 -3.77
C VAL A 110 -11.97 15.65 -5.18
N LYS A 111 -11.71 14.39 -5.53
CA LYS A 111 -11.32 14.00 -6.89
C LYS A 111 -12.40 14.40 -7.90
N ARG A 112 -13.67 14.09 -7.61
CA ARG A 112 -14.78 14.47 -8.48
C ARG A 112 -14.87 15.98 -8.69
N ILE A 113 -14.68 16.75 -7.62
CA ILE A 113 -14.65 18.22 -7.66
C ILE A 113 -13.53 18.73 -8.56
N ILE A 114 -12.31 18.20 -8.41
CA ILE A 114 -11.15 18.62 -9.20
C ILE A 114 -11.29 18.21 -10.67
N GLU A 115 -11.62 16.95 -10.95
CA GLU A 115 -11.70 16.40 -12.32
C GLU A 115 -12.76 17.12 -13.18
N LYS A 116 -13.88 17.50 -12.56
CA LYS A 116 -15.00 18.16 -13.24
C LYS A 116 -15.02 19.68 -13.05
N GLN A 117 -14.04 20.24 -12.33
CA GLN A 117 -13.97 21.67 -12.00
C GLN A 117 -15.28 22.19 -11.38
N LEU A 118 -15.86 21.40 -10.46
CA LEU A 118 -17.15 21.71 -9.85
C LEU A 118 -16.96 22.72 -8.72
N VAL A 119 -17.54 23.90 -8.89
CA VAL A 119 -17.58 24.96 -7.86
C VAL A 119 -18.95 25.04 -7.16
N GLN A 120 -19.93 24.24 -7.59
CA GLN A 120 -21.29 24.23 -7.08
C GLN A 120 -21.92 22.84 -7.20
N ALA A 121 -22.77 22.48 -6.25
CA ALA A 121 -23.56 21.24 -6.25
C ALA A 121 -24.85 21.37 -7.09
N TYR A 122 -25.45 22.56 -7.05
CA TYR A 122 -26.69 22.91 -7.71
C TYR A 122 -26.52 24.19 -8.53
N LYS A 123 -27.19 24.30 -9.67
CA LYS A 123 -27.21 25.48 -10.53
C LYS A 123 -28.60 26.08 -10.59
N GLU A 124 -28.69 27.40 -10.71
CA GLU A 124 -29.98 28.06 -10.92
C GLU A 124 -30.54 27.70 -12.32
N LEU A 125 -31.82 27.35 -12.41
CA LEU A 125 -32.47 26.92 -13.65
C LEU A 125 -33.00 28.10 -14.48
N HIS A 126 -33.32 29.24 -13.85
CA HIS A 126 -33.95 30.40 -14.49
C HIS A 126 -33.46 31.75 -13.93
N PRO A 127 -32.17 32.11 -14.10
CA PRO A 127 -31.59 33.32 -13.50
C PRO A 127 -32.22 34.64 -13.97
N ASN A 128 -32.89 34.65 -15.13
CA ASN A 128 -33.46 35.86 -15.76
C ASN A 128 -34.99 35.90 -15.80
N ASN A 129 -35.69 34.97 -15.13
CA ASN A 129 -37.15 34.92 -15.18
C ASN A 129 -37.78 35.75 -14.06
N ILE A 130 -38.32 36.91 -14.42
CA ILE A 130 -38.94 37.90 -13.52
C ILE A 130 -40.19 37.31 -12.82
N LEU A 131 -40.85 36.32 -13.45
CA LEU A 131 -42.05 35.66 -12.95
C LEU A 131 -41.69 34.37 -12.19
N ARG A 132 -40.94 34.52 -11.09
CA ARG A 132 -40.54 33.40 -10.21
C ARG A 132 -41.75 32.53 -9.84
N LYS A 133 -41.80 31.29 -10.35
CA LYS A 133 -42.63 30.24 -9.74
C LYS A 133 -41.94 29.82 -8.45
N ALA A 134 -42.53 30.15 -7.31
CA ALA A 134 -42.03 29.74 -6.00
C ALA A 134 -41.94 28.20 -5.94
N GLY A 135 -40.71 27.65 -5.96
CA GLY A 135 -40.49 26.24 -5.64
C GLY A 135 -39.30 25.55 -6.30
N ASN A 136 -38.92 25.88 -7.55
CA ASN A 136 -37.86 25.14 -8.28
C ASN A 136 -36.85 26.08 -8.93
N ASN A 137 -35.94 26.61 -8.12
CA ASN A 137 -34.91 27.55 -8.59
C ASN A 137 -33.59 26.84 -8.89
N TYR A 138 -33.27 25.75 -8.20
CA TYR A 138 -31.99 25.04 -8.29
C TYR A 138 -32.14 23.61 -8.82
N GLY A 139 -31.26 23.23 -9.74
CA GLY A 139 -31.15 21.89 -10.31
C GLY A 139 -29.77 21.28 -10.08
N VAL A 140 -29.70 19.95 -9.98
CA VAL A 140 -28.45 19.20 -9.73
C VAL A 140 -27.45 19.40 -10.87
N VAL A 141 -26.20 19.74 -10.54
CA VAL A 141 -25.11 19.86 -11.51
C VAL A 141 -24.52 18.51 -11.87
N ASP A 142 -24.25 17.68 -10.86
CA ASP A 142 -23.65 16.36 -11.04
C ASP A 142 -24.25 15.36 -10.03
N LYS A 143 -24.93 14.31 -10.53
CA LYS A 143 -25.61 13.33 -9.67
C LYS A 143 -24.62 12.56 -8.77
N THR A 144 -23.44 12.26 -9.30
CA THR A 144 -22.38 11.56 -8.55
C THR A 144 -21.84 12.43 -7.41
N LEU A 145 -21.62 13.73 -7.66
CA LEU A 145 -21.24 14.70 -6.62
C LEU A 145 -22.27 14.72 -5.48
N ILE A 146 -23.57 14.78 -5.80
CA ILE A 146 -24.62 14.78 -4.78
C ILE A 146 -24.60 13.49 -3.95
N ALA A 147 -24.44 12.33 -4.59
CA ALA A 147 -24.35 11.05 -3.89
C ALA A 147 -23.12 10.99 -2.95
N LEU A 148 -21.97 11.45 -3.41
CA LEU A 148 -20.75 11.54 -2.61
C LEU A 148 -20.90 12.51 -1.43
N LEU A 149 -21.50 13.68 -1.68
CA LEU A 149 -21.73 14.70 -0.66
C LEU A 149 -22.67 14.17 0.43
N LYS A 150 -23.77 13.54 0.04
CA LYS A 150 -24.72 12.88 0.94
C LYS A 150 -24.05 11.81 1.81
N ASN A 151 -23.18 10.99 1.20
CA ASN A 151 -22.39 9.98 1.94
C ASN A 151 -21.44 10.62 2.96
N VAL A 152 -20.64 11.61 2.55
CA VAL A 152 -19.70 12.32 3.44
C VAL A 152 -20.42 12.98 4.62
N ILE A 153 -21.59 13.58 4.38
CA ILE A 153 -22.44 14.16 5.43
C ILE A 153 -22.94 13.09 6.41
N GLY A 154 -23.43 11.96 5.90
CA GLY A 154 -23.89 10.85 6.74
C GLY A 154 -22.79 10.27 7.62
N GLN A 155 -21.52 10.36 7.20
CA GLN A 155 -20.36 9.92 7.97
C GLN A 155 -19.89 10.90 9.05
N GLY A 156 -20.39 12.14 9.04
CA GLY A 156 -20.03 13.22 9.97
C GLY A 156 -18.65 13.84 9.73
N PHE A 157 -18.33 14.91 10.47
CA PHE A 157 -17.15 15.77 10.25
C PHE A 157 -16.13 15.77 11.40
N GLY A 158 -16.24 14.79 12.31
CA GLY A 158 -15.29 14.64 13.41
C GLY A 158 -13.86 14.39 12.91
N PRO A 159 -12.84 14.72 13.73
CA PRO A 159 -11.45 14.42 13.39
C PRO A 159 -11.24 12.90 13.25
N LEU A 160 -10.25 12.51 12.44
CA LEU A 160 -9.76 11.14 12.39
C LEU A 160 -8.89 10.88 13.62
N GLU A 161 -9.01 9.71 14.24
CA GLU A 161 -8.21 9.34 15.41
C GLU A 161 -6.91 8.67 14.98
N LYS A 162 -6.98 7.69 14.07
CA LYS A 162 -5.84 6.82 13.70
C LYS A 162 -5.07 7.30 12.48
N TYR A 163 -5.75 7.96 11.54
CA TYR A 163 -5.18 8.31 10.25
C TYR A 163 -5.08 9.81 10.02
N ASP A 164 -4.19 10.18 9.11
CA ASP A 164 -4.02 11.53 8.57
C ASP A 164 -4.20 11.51 7.05
N CYS A 165 -5.02 12.43 6.54
CA CYS A 165 -5.29 12.56 5.10
C CYS A 165 -5.61 14.01 4.74
N GLU A 166 -4.93 14.55 3.72
CA GLU A 166 -5.14 15.95 3.30
C GLU A 166 -6.55 16.19 2.75
N HIS A 167 -7.10 15.22 2.02
CA HIS A 167 -8.46 15.31 1.48
C HIS A 167 -9.47 15.38 2.64
N ASN A 168 -9.24 14.62 3.71
CA ASN A 168 -10.06 14.72 4.91
C ASN A 168 -9.92 16.09 5.58
N LYS A 169 -8.70 16.63 5.72
CA LYS A 169 -8.49 17.94 6.36
C LYS A 169 -9.26 19.04 5.64
N ILE A 170 -9.15 19.13 4.32
CA ILE A 170 -9.83 20.20 3.57
C ILE A 170 -11.35 20.04 3.59
N VAL A 171 -11.86 18.80 3.56
CA VAL A 171 -13.31 18.55 3.65
C VAL A 171 -13.80 18.93 5.04
N VAL A 172 -13.17 18.43 6.11
CA VAL A 172 -13.55 18.78 7.48
C VAL A 172 -13.44 20.29 7.73
N GLN A 173 -12.41 20.95 7.19
CA GLN A 173 -12.25 22.40 7.28
C GLN A 173 -13.42 23.15 6.61
N ALA A 174 -13.72 22.88 5.33
CA ALA A 174 -14.82 23.53 4.63
C ALA A 174 -16.16 23.30 5.34
N PHE A 175 -16.38 22.10 5.85
CA PHE A 175 -17.61 21.74 6.55
C PHE A 175 -17.71 22.44 7.91
N ASN A 176 -16.63 22.55 8.67
CA ASN A 176 -16.66 23.28 9.94
C ASN A 176 -16.85 24.79 9.72
N GLU A 177 -16.25 25.35 8.68
CA GLU A 177 -16.40 26.77 8.34
C GLU A 177 -17.82 27.13 7.90
N ILE A 178 -18.48 26.28 7.11
CA ILE A 178 -19.80 26.56 6.53
C ILE A 178 -20.95 25.96 7.36
N LEU A 179 -20.80 24.72 7.82
CA LEU A 179 -21.86 23.98 8.52
C LEU A 179 -21.70 24.00 10.04
N GLY A 180 -20.58 24.49 10.61
CA GLY A 180 -20.34 24.45 12.06
C GLY A 180 -21.40 25.17 12.90
N GLN A 181 -22.21 26.04 12.29
CA GLN A 181 -23.30 26.78 12.93
C GLN A 181 -24.70 26.18 12.64
N CYS A 182 -24.77 25.05 11.96
CA CYS A 182 -26.01 24.38 11.55
C CYS A 182 -26.41 23.24 12.52
N ASP A 183 -27.71 22.96 12.66
CA ASP A 183 -28.15 21.69 13.24
C ASP A 183 -28.01 20.58 12.19
N HIS A 184 -27.10 19.64 12.42
CA HIS A 184 -26.77 18.60 11.45
C HIS A 184 -27.84 17.49 11.34
N ARG A 185 -28.79 17.40 12.29
CA ARG A 185 -29.74 16.27 12.38
C ARG A 185 -30.59 16.10 11.12
N ASP A 186 -30.97 17.20 10.48
CA ASP A 186 -31.85 17.18 9.32
C ASP A 186 -31.12 17.36 7.99
N LEU A 187 -29.80 17.62 8.00
CA LEU A 187 -29.06 18.03 6.79
C LEU A 187 -29.15 16.99 5.65
N HIS A 188 -29.28 15.71 6.00
CA HIS A 188 -29.42 14.62 5.04
C HIS A 188 -30.78 14.58 4.32
N SER A 189 -31.87 15.02 4.95
CA SER A 189 -33.22 14.97 4.34
C SER A 189 -33.41 16.03 3.26
N PHE A 190 -32.79 17.20 3.42
CA PHE A 190 -32.86 18.33 2.50
C PHE A 190 -32.22 18.08 1.12
N PHE A 191 -31.44 17.01 0.95
CA PHE A 191 -31.00 16.56 -0.38
C PHE A 191 -32.16 16.21 -1.32
N ASN A 192 -33.33 15.85 -0.77
CA ASN A 192 -34.53 15.57 -1.54
C ASN A 192 -35.33 16.85 -1.86
N SER A 193 -35.07 17.95 -1.15
CA SER A 193 -35.76 19.23 -1.31
C SER A 193 -34.77 20.41 -1.32
N PRO A 194 -33.89 20.49 -2.33
CA PRO A 194 -32.78 21.45 -2.34
C PRO A 194 -33.20 22.91 -2.43
N ASN A 195 -34.46 23.19 -2.74
CA ASN A 195 -35.02 24.55 -2.81
C ASN A 195 -35.63 25.02 -1.46
N ASP A 196 -35.69 24.13 -0.46
CA ASP A 196 -36.26 24.47 0.84
C ASP A 196 -35.31 25.35 1.66
N LEU A 197 -35.91 26.17 2.53
CA LEU A 197 -35.18 26.98 3.49
C LEU A 197 -34.64 26.11 4.62
N PHE A 198 -33.34 26.19 4.83
CA PHE A 198 -32.61 25.56 5.90
C PHE A 198 -32.22 26.59 6.95
N ALA A 199 -32.40 26.26 8.22
CA ALA A 199 -32.14 27.19 9.31
C ALA A 199 -30.68 27.07 9.80
N VAL A 200 -29.97 28.19 9.82
CA VAL A 200 -28.58 28.31 10.27
C VAL A 200 -28.55 29.28 11.44
N LYS A 201 -27.73 29.02 12.47
CA LYS A 201 -27.49 29.99 13.53
C LYS A 201 -26.40 30.96 13.07
N SER A 202 -26.64 32.24 13.21
CA SER A 202 -25.63 33.28 13.02
C SER A 202 -24.71 33.36 14.24
N SER A 203 -23.56 34.03 14.11
CA SER A 203 -22.56 34.20 15.16
C SER A 203 -23.07 34.94 16.40
N ASP A 204 -24.15 35.73 16.26
CA ASP A 204 -24.86 36.44 17.32
C ASP A 204 -25.98 35.61 17.97
N GLY A 205 -26.18 34.36 17.54
CA GLY A 205 -27.24 33.47 18.00
C GLY A 205 -28.58 33.63 17.28
N THR A 206 -28.70 34.56 16.33
CA THR A 206 -29.91 34.78 15.54
C THR A 206 -30.09 33.65 14.52
N GLN A 207 -31.32 33.16 14.35
CA GLN A 207 -31.60 32.16 13.32
C GLN A 207 -31.84 32.83 11.97
N ILE A 208 -31.02 32.46 10.98
CA ILE A 208 -31.13 32.88 9.59
C ILE A 208 -31.59 31.70 8.73
N PHE A 209 -32.32 31.98 7.64
CA PHE A 209 -32.77 30.95 6.71
C PHE A 209 -32.05 31.12 5.37
N ILE A 210 -31.47 30.04 4.87
CA ILE A 210 -30.77 29.98 3.59
C ILE A 210 -31.36 28.85 2.74
N ILE A 211 -31.39 28.99 1.42
CA ILE A 211 -31.81 27.88 0.55
C ILE A 211 -30.77 26.75 0.66
N PHE A 212 -31.20 25.50 0.86
CA PHE A 212 -30.27 24.38 1.03
C PHE A 212 -29.28 24.22 -0.12
N ALA A 213 -29.72 24.43 -1.37
CA ALA A 213 -28.86 24.43 -2.55
C ALA A 213 -27.73 25.46 -2.44
N GLU A 214 -28.01 26.66 -1.95
CA GLU A 214 -27.01 27.72 -1.75
C GLU A 214 -26.01 27.34 -0.67
N LEU A 215 -26.49 26.76 0.44
CA LEU A 215 -25.63 26.26 1.50
C LEU A 215 -24.66 25.17 1.00
N MET A 216 -25.16 24.20 0.23
CA MET A 216 -24.31 23.15 -0.36
C MET A 216 -23.37 23.71 -1.43
N ASN A 217 -23.77 24.73 -2.16
CA ASN A 217 -22.88 25.42 -3.10
C ASN A 217 -21.71 26.08 -2.37
N GLN A 218 -21.94 26.75 -1.23
CA GLN A 218 -20.86 27.32 -0.41
C GLN A 218 -19.88 26.24 0.08
N VAL A 219 -20.39 25.07 0.48
CA VAL A 219 -19.52 23.93 0.87
C VAL A 219 -18.64 23.48 -0.30
N ILE A 220 -19.23 23.24 -1.49
CA ILE A 220 -18.47 22.78 -2.66
C ILE A 220 -17.47 23.83 -3.13
N GLU A 221 -17.88 25.10 -3.17
CA GLU A 221 -17.00 26.20 -3.52
C GLU A 221 -15.81 26.26 -2.56
N ARG A 222 -16.05 26.15 -1.25
CA ARG A 222 -14.97 26.21 -0.26
C ARG A 222 -14.04 25.00 -0.36
N VAL A 223 -14.57 23.79 -0.55
CA VAL A 223 -13.72 22.61 -0.83
C VAL A 223 -12.88 22.85 -2.08
N TYR A 224 -13.46 23.35 -3.17
CA TYR A 224 -12.72 23.66 -4.39
C TYR A 224 -11.62 24.69 -4.12
N GLN A 225 -11.90 25.80 -3.42
CA GLN A 225 -10.90 26.80 -3.04
C GLN A 225 -9.74 26.20 -2.24
N LEU A 226 -10.02 25.36 -1.25
CA LEU A 226 -8.99 24.68 -0.44
C LEU A 226 -8.09 23.76 -1.30
N THR A 227 -8.62 23.15 -2.36
CA THR A 227 -7.79 22.40 -3.31
C THR A 227 -6.85 23.29 -4.12
N GLN A 228 -7.17 24.59 -4.24
CA GLN A 228 -6.34 25.57 -4.95
C GLN A 228 -5.23 26.16 -4.09
N GLU A 229 -5.31 26.02 -2.77
CA GLU A 229 -4.32 26.55 -1.84
C GLU A 229 -2.95 25.85 -1.96
N GLN A 230 -1.90 26.61 -1.67
CA GLN A 230 -0.52 26.12 -1.80
C GLN A 230 -0.25 24.91 -0.90
N ALA A 231 -0.84 24.86 0.30
CA ALA A 231 -0.66 23.76 1.24
C ALA A 231 -1.11 22.43 0.66
N PHE A 232 -2.33 22.35 0.11
CA PHE A 232 -2.86 21.14 -0.50
C PHE A 232 -2.05 20.75 -1.74
N LYS A 233 -1.83 21.69 -2.67
CA LYS A 233 -1.06 21.47 -3.91
C LYS A 233 0.36 20.97 -3.63
N TYR A 234 1.03 21.55 -2.64
CA TYR A 234 2.38 21.15 -2.23
C TYR A 234 2.40 19.69 -1.76
N GLN A 235 1.47 19.30 -0.89
CA GLN A 235 1.42 17.92 -0.38
C GLN A 235 1.11 16.91 -1.48
N GLN A 236 0.20 17.22 -2.40
CA GLN A 236 -0.09 16.38 -3.57
C GLN A 236 1.14 16.22 -4.47
N LYS A 237 1.79 17.35 -4.81
CA LYS A 237 3.01 17.35 -5.64
C LYS A 237 4.13 16.56 -4.98
N LYS A 238 4.39 16.79 -3.70
CA LYS A 238 5.43 16.11 -2.91
C LYS A 238 5.26 14.59 -2.93
N ARG A 239 4.03 14.08 -2.76
CA ARG A 239 3.75 12.62 -2.84
C ARG A 239 4.03 12.07 -4.24
N SER A 240 3.53 12.77 -5.28
CA SER A 240 3.77 12.37 -6.68
C SER A 240 5.26 12.39 -7.06
N ASP A 241 5.99 13.43 -6.67
CA ASP A 241 7.43 13.55 -6.91
C ASP A 241 8.20 12.43 -6.22
N ARG A 242 7.83 12.09 -4.97
CA ARG A 242 8.44 11.01 -4.20
C ARG A 242 8.23 9.66 -4.88
N SER A 243 6.99 9.35 -5.29
CA SER A 243 6.67 8.10 -5.99
C SER A 243 7.43 7.97 -7.32
N ARG A 244 7.41 9.01 -8.16
CA ARG A 244 8.14 9.04 -9.43
C ARG A 244 9.64 8.87 -9.23
N TYR A 245 10.20 9.50 -8.20
CA TYR A 245 11.61 9.35 -7.86
C TYR A 245 11.94 7.92 -7.41
N GLN A 246 11.14 7.31 -6.54
CA GLN A 246 11.33 5.93 -6.09
C GLN A 246 11.29 4.96 -7.26
N GLN A 247 10.29 5.08 -8.16
CA GLN A 247 10.20 4.24 -9.35
C GLN A 247 11.41 4.41 -10.27
N LYS A 248 11.83 5.65 -10.51
CA LYS A 248 13.03 5.93 -11.32
C LYS A 248 14.29 5.29 -10.72
N MET A 249 14.45 5.34 -9.39
CA MET A 249 15.61 4.74 -8.73
C MET A 249 15.54 3.21 -8.76
N ALA A 250 14.35 2.62 -8.60
CA ALA A 250 14.13 1.19 -8.78
C ALA A 250 14.53 0.71 -10.18
N MET A 251 14.01 1.35 -11.23
CA MET A 251 14.34 1.01 -12.62
C MET A 251 15.84 1.10 -12.87
N LYS A 252 16.48 2.20 -12.46
CA LYS A 252 17.95 2.35 -12.56
C LYS A 252 18.72 1.23 -11.87
N CYS A 253 18.23 0.73 -10.75
CA CYS A 253 18.85 -0.40 -10.05
C CYS A 253 18.76 -1.67 -10.88
N VAL A 254 17.56 -2.01 -11.39
CA VAL A 254 17.35 -3.18 -12.26
C VAL A 254 18.21 -3.09 -13.52
N ASP A 255 18.19 -1.93 -14.19
CA ASP A 255 18.93 -1.70 -15.44
C ASP A 255 20.44 -1.86 -15.24
N ALA A 256 20.98 -1.33 -14.13
CA ALA A 256 22.40 -1.45 -13.82
C ALA A 256 22.82 -2.91 -13.58
N VAL A 257 21.97 -3.72 -12.93
CA VAL A 257 22.20 -5.15 -12.76
C VAL A 257 22.15 -5.86 -14.12
N LEU A 258 21.09 -5.64 -14.91
CA LEU A 258 20.93 -6.29 -16.21
C LEU A 258 21.99 -5.89 -17.24
N ALA A 259 22.55 -4.68 -17.17
CA ALA A 259 23.65 -4.26 -18.02
C ALA A 259 24.89 -5.16 -17.89
N ASN A 260 25.11 -5.73 -16.70
CA ASN A 260 26.29 -6.54 -16.40
C ASN A 260 26.03 -8.05 -16.39
N HIS A 261 24.78 -8.49 -16.23
CA HIS A 261 24.41 -9.91 -16.18
C HIS A 261 23.48 -10.32 -17.33
N SER A 262 23.75 -11.46 -17.95
CA SER A 262 22.89 -12.00 -19.03
C SER A 262 21.60 -12.62 -18.50
N ARG A 263 21.63 -13.06 -17.24
CA ARG A 263 20.53 -13.68 -16.51
C ARG A 263 20.64 -13.32 -15.04
N ILE A 264 19.53 -12.98 -14.41
CA ILE A 264 19.43 -12.77 -12.97
C ILE A 264 18.30 -13.59 -12.38
N VAL A 265 18.34 -13.82 -11.08
CA VAL A 265 17.20 -14.34 -10.31
C VAL A 265 16.65 -13.21 -9.45
N VAL A 266 15.39 -12.87 -9.68
CA VAL A 266 14.67 -11.83 -8.95
C VAL A 266 13.91 -12.47 -7.80
N ILE A 267 14.25 -12.09 -6.58
CA ILE A 267 13.63 -12.56 -5.36
C ILE A 267 12.79 -11.44 -4.77
N ARG A 268 11.52 -11.70 -4.46
CA ARG A 268 10.69 -10.79 -3.65
C ARG A 268 10.36 -11.44 -2.32
N VAL A 269 10.75 -10.78 -1.24
CA VAL A 269 10.43 -11.19 0.14
C VAL A 269 9.89 -10.00 0.88
N ASP A 270 8.74 -10.20 1.53
CA ASP A 270 8.13 -9.17 2.38
C ASP A 270 8.41 -9.51 3.85
N PHE A 271 9.23 -8.69 4.52
CA PHE A 271 9.63 -8.89 5.92
C PHE A 271 8.63 -8.25 6.89
N ARG A 272 8.29 -8.96 7.96
CA ARG A 272 7.34 -8.52 8.99
C ARG A 272 7.87 -8.81 10.39
N TYR A 273 7.47 -8.00 11.35
CA TYR A 273 7.65 -8.30 12.76
C TYR A 273 6.59 -9.29 13.23
N GLY A 274 6.85 -9.96 14.35
CA GLY A 274 5.85 -10.79 15.01
C GLY A 274 4.65 -9.96 15.49
N LYS A 275 3.48 -10.56 15.62
CA LYS A 275 2.23 -9.84 15.95
C LYS A 275 2.30 -9.02 17.24
N ILE A 276 3.04 -9.50 18.23
CA ILE A 276 3.21 -8.85 19.53
C ILE A 276 4.41 -7.89 19.57
N GLN A 277 5.23 -7.88 18.53
CA GLN A 277 6.42 -7.04 18.47
C GLN A 277 6.02 -5.64 18.00
N ASP A 278 6.38 -4.64 18.80
CA ASP A 278 6.06 -3.24 18.51
C ASP A 278 7.32 -2.36 18.44
N PRO A 279 8.18 -2.55 17.42
CA PRO A 279 9.47 -1.89 17.38
C PRO A 279 9.33 -0.38 17.12
N SER A 280 10.29 0.40 17.64
CA SER A 280 10.45 1.81 17.26
C SER A 280 10.98 1.92 15.83
N LEU A 281 10.69 3.03 15.14
CA LEU A 281 11.21 3.28 13.79
C LEU A 281 12.75 3.21 13.70
N ALA A 282 13.46 3.60 14.76
CA ALA A 282 14.91 3.50 14.84
C ALA A 282 15.38 2.03 14.84
N GLN A 283 14.71 1.18 15.64
CA GLN A 283 14.96 -0.27 15.67
C GLN A 283 14.67 -0.88 14.30
N VAL A 284 13.54 -0.52 13.68
CA VAL A 284 13.13 -1.01 12.36
C VAL A 284 14.17 -0.75 11.28
N LYS A 285 14.84 0.40 11.33
CA LYS A 285 15.92 0.72 10.40
C LYS A 285 17.20 -0.06 10.70
N GLU A 286 17.54 -0.24 11.97
CA GLU A 286 18.76 -0.97 12.33
C GLU A 286 18.65 -2.47 12.06
N ASP A 287 17.47 -3.06 12.26
CA ASP A 287 17.18 -4.45 11.91
C ASP A 287 17.36 -4.67 10.41
N LEU A 288 16.79 -3.80 9.56
CA LEU A 288 17.00 -3.91 8.12
C LEU A 288 18.48 -3.79 7.75
N ARG A 289 19.21 -2.81 8.31
CA ARG A 289 20.65 -2.67 8.03
C ARG A 289 21.42 -3.93 8.42
N THR A 290 21.09 -4.50 9.58
CA THR A 290 21.70 -5.74 10.07
C THR A 290 21.37 -6.91 9.17
N CYS A 291 20.10 -7.07 8.78
CA CYS A 291 19.65 -8.09 7.85
C CYS A 291 20.36 -7.99 6.49
N LEU A 292 20.40 -6.79 5.88
CA LEU A 292 21.10 -6.56 4.61
C LEU A 292 22.62 -6.83 4.73
N ARG A 293 23.25 -6.53 5.87
CA ARG A 293 24.65 -6.91 6.13
C ARG A 293 24.85 -8.42 6.15
N TYR A 294 23.97 -9.17 6.80
CA TYR A 294 24.02 -10.63 6.82
C TYR A 294 23.79 -11.23 5.43
N ILE A 295 22.77 -10.75 4.71
CA ILE A 295 22.49 -11.16 3.33
C ILE A 295 23.72 -10.95 2.44
N LYS A 296 24.33 -9.76 2.48
CA LYS A 296 25.54 -9.47 1.68
C LYS A 296 26.73 -10.36 2.01
N ARG A 297 26.89 -10.77 3.28
CA ARG A 297 27.98 -11.65 3.74
C ARG A 297 27.74 -13.13 3.47
N THR A 298 26.51 -13.50 3.12
CA THR A 298 26.13 -14.88 2.85
C THR A 298 26.59 -15.24 1.44
N GLN A 299 27.76 -15.90 1.35
CA GLN A 299 28.49 -16.10 0.08
C GLN A 299 27.62 -16.75 -1.01
N ASN A 300 26.83 -17.76 -0.66
CA ASN A 300 26.00 -18.51 -1.61
C ASN A 300 24.78 -17.74 -2.14
N LEU A 301 24.54 -16.48 -1.76
CA LEU A 301 23.42 -15.69 -2.30
C LEU A 301 23.84 -14.83 -3.50
N HIS A 302 25.13 -14.52 -3.67
CA HIS A 302 25.66 -13.72 -4.79
C HIS A 302 24.79 -12.49 -5.15
N VAL A 303 24.43 -11.69 -4.15
CA VAL A 303 23.50 -10.55 -4.32
C VAL A 303 24.17 -9.41 -5.11
N LEU A 304 23.61 -9.10 -6.26
CA LEU A 304 24.05 -8.06 -7.20
C LEU A 304 23.46 -6.68 -6.88
N GLY A 305 22.28 -6.67 -6.28
CA GLY A 305 21.57 -5.46 -5.89
C GLY A 305 20.28 -5.76 -5.18
N TYR A 306 19.65 -4.73 -4.62
CA TYR A 306 18.36 -4.85 -3.96
C TYR A 306 17.60 -3.52 -3.97
N ILE A 307 16.29 -3.63 -3.77
CA ILE A 307 15.34 -2.55 -3.56
C ILE A 307 14.57 -2.86 -2.29
N TRP A 308 14.29 -1.87 -1.45
CA TRP A 308 13.39 -2.03 -0.32
C TRP A 308 12.47 -0.83 -0.15
N LYS A 309 11.27 -1.08 0.34
CA LYS A 309 10.27 -0.09 0.76
C LYS A 309 9.81 -0.43 2.17
N LEU A 310 9.85 0.54 3.08
CA LEU A 310 9.24 0.49 4.40
C LEU A 310 7.81 0.99 4.31
N GLU A 311 6.88 0.22 4.83
CA GLU A 311 5.47 0.57 4.97
C GLU A 311 5.02 0.36 6.42
N PHE A 312 3.86 0.95 6.74
CA PHE A 312 3.19 0.74 8.01
C PHE A 312 1.73 0.39 7.71
N ALA A 313 1.25 -0.70 8.30
CA ALA A 313 -0.15 -1.06 8.31
C ALA A 313 -0.61 -1.27 9.75
N GLU A 314 -1.88 -0.94 10.04
CA GLU A 314 -2.43 -0.97 11.40
C GLU A 314 -2.24 -2.33 12.08
N LYS A 315 -2.41 -3.43 11.33
CA LYS A 315 -2.35 -4.80 11.87
C LYS A 315 -0.95 -5.40 11.91
N THR A 316 -0.15 -5.16 10.87
CA THR A 316 1.19 -5.77 10.74
C THR A 316 2.31 -4.85 11.23
N GLY A 317 1.98 -3.62 11.64
CA GLY A 317 2.95 -2.59 11.99
C GLY A 317 3.89 -2.26 10.83
N TYR A 318 5.12 -1.89 11.19
CA TYR A 318 6.18 -1.67 10.22
C TYR A 318 6.54 -2.97 9.49
N HIS A 319 6.71 -2.90 8.18
CA HIS A 319 7.13 -4.04 7.37
C HIS A 319 7.88 -3.57 6.12
N TYR A 320 8.72 -4.45 5.56
CA TYR A 320 9.50 -4.15 4.38
C TYR A 320 9.07 -5.00 3.19
N HIS A 321 8.83 -4.36 2.06
CA HIS A 321 8.84 -5.05 0.76
C HIS A 321 10.25 -4.98 0.18
N CYS A 322 10.87 -6.14 -0.06
CA CYS A 322 12.22 -6.21 -0.59
C CYS A 322 12.28 -6.99 -1.90
N PHE A 323 13.02 -6.44 -2.87
CA PHE A 323 13.46 -7.15 -4.06
C PHE A 323 14.97 -7.35 -3.98
N PHE A 324 15.44 -8.57 -4.22
CA PHE A 324 16.86 -8.88 -4.34
C PHE A 324 17.14 -9.40 -5.75
N PHE A 325 18.26 -8.98 -6.32
CA PHE A 325 18.73 -9.43 -7.62
C PHE A 325 19.99 -10.24 -7.42
N LEU A 326 19.93 -11.53 -7.74
CA LEU A 326 21.02 -12.48 -7.54
C LEU A 326 21.59 -12.89 -8.90
N ASP A 327 22.86 -13.32 -8.93
CA ASP A 327 23.46 -13.82 -10.17
C ASP A 327 22.76 -15.09 -10.63
N GLY A 328 22.14 -15.02 -11.81
CA GLY A 328 21.41 -16.15 -12.36
C GLY A 328 22.34 -17.26 -12.84
N ARG A 329 23.65 -17.08 -12.96
CA ARG A 329 24.57 -18.18 -13.31
C ARG A 329 24.77 -19.17 -12.16
N GLU A 330 24.76 -18.65 -10.94
CA GLU A 330 24.94 -19.43 -9.71
C GLU A 330 23.63 -20.06 -9.21
N HIS A 331 22.49 -19.61 -9.72
CA HIS A 331 21.19 -19.89 -9.12
C HIS A 331 20.09 -20.27 -10.12
N SER A 332 19.28 -21.25 -9.72
CA SER A 332 18.04 -21.63 -10.41
C SER A 332 16.86 -21.90 -9.47
N GLN A 333 17.07 -21.87 -8.14
CA GLN A 333 16.07 -22.24 -7.12
C GLN A 333 15.61 -21.01 -6.32
N ASP A 334 14.88 -20.13 -6.99
CA ASP A 334 14.45 -18.84 -6.44
C ASP A 334 13.63 -18.97 -5.15
N ILE A 335 12.72 -19.95 -5.05
CA ILE A 335 11.94 -20.21 -3.83
C ILE A 335 12.84 -20.49 -2.62
N LYS A 336 13.89 -21.31 -2.76
CA LYS A 336 14.80 -21.65 -1.66
C LYS A 336 15.69 -20.47 -1.26
N LEU A 337 16.10 -19.65 -2.23
CA LEU A 337 16.87 -18.43 -1.97
C LEU A 337 16.01 -17.40 -1.21
N ALA A 338 14.75 -17.25 -1.61
CA ALA A 338 13.78 -16.42 -0.89
C ALA A 338 13.57 -16.91 0.55
N GLN A 339 13.43 -18.21 0.76
CA GLN A 339 13.35 -18.81 2.09
C GLN A 339 14.61 -18.53 2.92
N GLN A 340 15.80 -18.74 2.34
CA GLN A 340 17.07 -18.46 3.02
C GLN A 340 17.19 -16.98 3.46
N ILE A 341 16.79 -16.05 2.59
CA ILE A 341 16.74 -14.62 2.91
C ILE A 341 15.75 -14.32 4.03
N GLY A 342 14.56 -14.93 4.00
CA GLY A 342 13.56 -14.82 5.05
C GLY A 342 14.05 -15.35 6.41
N GLU A 343 14.75 -16.49 6.43
CA GLU A 343 15.34 -17.02 7.66
C GLU A 343 16.44 -16.13 8.23
N ILE A 344 17.18 -15.38 7.38
CA ILE A 344 18.12 -14.36 7.87
C ILE A 344 17.36 -13.24 8.59
N TRP A 345 16.21 -12.80 8.08
CA TRP A 345 15.37 -11.81 8.77
C TRP A 345 14.94 -12.30 10.15
N LYS A 346 14.42 -13.54 10.25
CA LYS A 346 14.04 -14.15 11.55
C LYS A 346 15.20 -14.22 12.53
N LYS A 347 16.41 -14.52 12.07
CA LYS A 347 17.61 -14.50 12.93
C LYS A 347 17.92 -13.10 13.47
N VAL A 348 17.58 -12.04 12.75
CA VAL A 348 17.84 -10.66 13.17
C VAL A 348 16.79 -10.16 14.15
N VAL A 349 15.50 -10.39 13.89
CA VAL A 349 14.40 -9.85 14.70
C VAL A 349 13.83 -10.81 15.75
N GLY A 350 14.37 -12.03 15.82
CA GLY A 350 13.92 -13.10 16.72
C GLY A 350 12.95 -14.09 16.08
N SER A 351 12.69 -15.20 16.77
CA SER A 351 11.87 -16.33 16.29
C SER A 351 10.47 -15.93 15.84
N GLU A 352 9.90 -14.91 16.49
CA GLU A 352 8.58 -14.35 16.21
C GLU A 352 8.53 -13.52 14.93
N GLY A 353 9.69 -13.16 14.35
CA GLY A 353 9.76 -12.52 13.05
C GLY A 353 9.11 -13.37 11.97
N ALA A 354 8.46 -12.72 11.02
CA ALA A 354 7.79 -13.37 9.90
C ALA A 354 8.30 -12.84 8.57
N TYR A 355 8.15 -13.64 7.52
CA TYR A 355 8.38 -13.20 6.15
C TYR A 355 7.40 -13.89 5.21
N HIS A 356 7.13 -13.26 4.08
CA HIS A 356 6.32 -13.81 3.03
C HIS A 356 7.18 -14.04 1.78
N ASN A 357 7.18 -15.27 1.29
CA ASN A 357 7.92 -15.70 0.11
C ASN A 357 7.06 -15.53 -1.14
N CYS A 358 7.18 -14.38 -1.81
CA CYS A 358 6.37 -14.10 -2.99
C CYS A 358 6.74 -15.00 -4.17
N ASN A 359 7.97 -15.52 -4.24
CA ASN A 359 8.37 -16.47 -5.29
C ASN A 359 7.61 -17.80 -5.19
N LEU A 360 7.30 -18.26 -3.98
CA LEU A 360 6.45 -19.43 -3.77
C LEU A 360 5.02 -19.17 -4.24
N ASP A 361 4.47 -18.00 -3.92
CA ASP A 361 3.13 -17.60 -4.36
C ASP A 361 3.03 -17.47 -5.88
N ALA A 362 4.07 -16.96 -6.53
CA ALA A 362 4.18 -16.93 -7.99
C ALA A 362 4.17 -18.34 -8.58
N HIS A 363 4.94 -19.27 -8.00
CA HIS A 363 4.96 -20.67 -8.43
C HIS A 363 3.59 -21.35 -8.26
N ASN A 364 2.85 -21.01 -7.20
CA ASN A 364 1.53 -21.55 -6.90
C ASN A 364 0.39 -20.87 -7.71
N GLY A 365 0.72 -20.03 -8.69
CA GLY A 365 -0.26 -19.42 -9.60
C GLY A 365 -1.08 -18.28 -8.99
N LYS A 366 -0.65 -17.70 -7.87
CA LYS A 366 -1.39 -16.60 -7.22
C LYS A 366 -1.26 -15.25 -7.92
N TYR A 367 -0.40 -15.13 -8.92
CA TYR A 367 -0.22 -13.89 -9.69
C TYR A 367 -0.59 -14.12 -11.16
N ALA A 368 -1.41 -13.23 -11.72
CA ALA A 368 -1.81 -13.28 -13.13
C ALA A 368 -0.62 -13.06 -14.08
N GLU A 369 0.30 -12.16 -13.73
CA GLU A 369 1.57 -11.94 -14.44
C GLU A 369 2.74 -12.09 -13.45
N ILE A 370 3.80 -12.79 -13.84
CA ILE A 370 4.94 -13.10 -12.96
C ILE A 370 6.20 -12.35 -13.43
N GLY A 371 6.54 -11.26 -12.72
CA GLY A 371 7.76 -10.48 -12.96
C GLY A 371 8.98 -10.95 -12.17
N ILE A 372 8.80 -11.85 -11.20
CA ILE A 372 9.87 -12.36 -10.32
C ILE A 372 10.40 -13.73 -10.79
N GLY A 373 11.45 -14.23 -10.13
CA GLY A 373 12.19 -15.43 -10.52
C GLY A 373 13.23 -15.14 -11.61
N THR A 374 13.52 -16.13 -12.46
CA THR A 374 14.57 -16.00 -13.49
C THR A 374 14.19 -14.95 -14.54
N LEU A 375 15.05 -13.95 -14.76
CA LEU A 375 14.90 -12.92 -15.79
C LEU A 375 16.14 -12.91 -16.70
N GLN A 376 15.92 -13.04 -18.01
CA GLN A 376 16.98 -12.88 -19.01
C GLN A 376 17.08 -11.42 -19.45
N ARG A 377 18.28 -10.94 -19.77
CA ARG A 377 18.52 -9.55 -20.17
C ARG A 377 17.66 -9.08 -21.35
N ASN A 378 17.44 -9.97 -22.30
CA ASN A 378 16.69 -9.70 -23.54
C ASN A 378 15.18 -9.98 -23.41
N ASP A 379 14.70 -10.44 -22.26
CA ASP A 379 13.29 -10.69 -21.99
C ASP A 379 12.59 -9.38 -21.58
N GLN A 380 12.17 -8.62 -22.60
CA GLN A 380 11.54 -7.32 -22.41
C GLN A 380 10.15 -7.42 -21.78
N ASP A 381 9.41 -8.49 -22.05
CA ASP A 381 8.07 -8.69 -21.49
C ASP A 381 8.14 -8.95 -20.00
N LYS A 382 9.02 -9.85 -19.57
CA LYS A 382 9.21 -10.12 -18.14
C LYS A 382 9.82 -8.93 -17.40
N TYR A 383 10.72 -8.19 -18.06
CA TYR A 383 11.21 -6.90 -17.51
C TYR A 383 10.06 -5.92 -17.29
N ARG A 384 9.17 -5.72 -18.27
CA ARG A 384 7.99 -4.85 -18.13
C ARG A 384 7.14 -5.27 -16.92
N ILE A 385 6.82 -6.55 -16.80
CA ILE A 385 6.03 -7.09 -15.67
C ILE A 385 6.75 -6.86 -14.34
N LEU A 386 8.08 -7.06 -14.28
CA LEU A 386 8.87 -6.76 -13.09
C LEU A 386 8.79 -5.29 -12.69
N ILE A 387 8.96 -4.38 -13.66
CA ILE A 387 8.88 -2.95 -13.39
C ILE A 387 7.50 -2.54 -12.88
N GLU A 388 6.42 -3.11 -13.42
CA GLU A 388 5.05 -2.94 -12.90
C GLU A 388 4.87 -3.54 -11.50
N THR A 389 5.50 -4.70 -11.22
CA THR A 389 5.46 -5.32 -9.90
C THR A 389 6.18 -4.46 -8.86
N ILE A 390 7.33 -3.87 -9.20
CA ILE A 390 8.04 -2.92 -8.31
C ILE A 390 7.25 -1.62 -8.17
N ARG A 391 6.54 -1.20 -9.22
CA ARG A 391 5.70 -0.01 -9.24
C ARG A 391 4.64 -0.01 -8.14
N TYR A 392 4.11 -1.19 -7.81
CA TYR A 392 3.15 -1.38 -6.73
C TYR A 392 3.68 -0.80 -5.39
N ILE A 393 4.95 -1.04 -5.04
CA ILE A 393 5.54 -0.57 -3.78
C ILE A 393 6.09 0.86 -3.85
N THR A 394 6.38 1.38 -5.05
CA THR A 394 6.86 2.77 -5.22
C THR A 394 5.73 3.78 -5.38
N LYS A 395 4.50 3.31 -5.63
CA LYS A 395 3.29 4.14 -5.74
C LYS A 395 2.54 4.36 -4.45
N ARG A 396 2.70 3.42 -3.50
CA ARG A 396 2.14 3.42 -2.15
C ARG A 396 2.63 4.53 -1.23
N ASP A 397 3.04 5.70 -1.72
CA ASP A 397 3.19 6.88 -0.85
C ASP A 397 1.78 7.38 -0.47
N GLN A 398 1.20 6.72 0.53
CA GLN A 398 -0.22 6.72 0.91
C GLN A 398 -0.82 8.13 1.02
N PHE A 399 -2.05 8.30 0.51
CA PHE A 399 -2.93 9.42 0.87
C PHE A 399 -3.42 9.35 2.32
N ILE A 400 -3.26 8.18 2.94
CA ILE A 400 -3.76 7.80 4.26
C ILE A 400 -2.54 7.41 5.08
N VAL A 401 -2.07 8.28 5.96
CA VAL A 401 -0.89 8.00 6.79
C VAL A 401 -1.36 7.64 8.19
N HIS A 402 -0.94 6.49 8.73
CA HIS A 402 -1.21 6.17 10.13
C HIS A 402 -0.45 7.14 11.04
N LYS A 403 -1.11 7.74 12.03
CA LYS A 403 -0.52 8.82 12.87
C LYS A 403 0.73 8.38 13.62
N ARG A 404 0.83 7.11 14.01
CA ARG A 404 2.06 6.55 14.58
C ARG A 404 3.30 6.82 13.73
N VAL A 405 3.20 6.73 12.40
CA VAL A 405 4.33 7.04 11.51
C VAL A 405 4.76 8.49 11.69
N MET A 406 3.80 9.42 11.75
CA MET A 406 4.06 10.84 11.94
C MET A 406 4.73 11.12 13.30
N GLU A 407 4.24 10.46 14.36
CA GLU A 407 4.81 10.56 15.71
C GLU A 407 6.24 10.02 15.77
N ASP A 408 6.50 8.87 15.16
CA ASP A 408 7.83 8.27 15.12
C ASP A 408 8.82 9.12 14.30
N GLU A 409 8.38 9.66 13.17
CA GLU A 409 9.19 10.59 12.35
C GLU A 409 9.52 11.88 13.11
N GLU A 410 8.61 12.38 13.94
CA GLU A 410 8.82 13.57 14.77
C GLU A 410 9.78 13.28 15.92
N LYS A 411 9.62 12.15 16.63
CA LYS A 411 10.55 11.70 17.67
C LYS A 411 11.97 11.56 17.12
N GLU A 412 12.14 10.97 15.94
CA GLU A 412 13.46 10.87 15.29
C GLU A 412 14.05 12.22 14.90
N ARG A 413 13.24 13.16 14.41
CA ARG A 413 13.68 14.53 14.10
C ARG A 413 14.23 15.25 15.33
N GLN A 414 13.59 15.05 16.48
CA GLN A 414 14.02 15.66 17.75
C GLN A 414 15.32 15.04 18.30
N LEU A 415 15.56 13.75 18.05
CA LEU A 415 16.77 13.04 18.46
C LEU A 415 18.00 13.37 17.60
N SER A 416 17.80 13.77 16.34
CA SER A 416 18.92 14.05 15.41
C SER A 416 19.35 15.52 15.44
N SER A 417 20.41 15.83 16.21
CA SER A 417 21.13 17.09 16.03
C SER A 417 21.80 17.12 14.64
N LYS A 418 21.37 18.08 13.79
CA LYS A 418 21.83 18.34 12.41
C LYS A 418 21.40 17.31 11.34
N LYS A 419 20.52 17.77 10.44
CA LYS A 419 20.29 17.23 9.07
C LYS A 419 19.90 15.75 8.98
N ALA A 420 18.96 15.27 9.78
CA ALA A 420 18.22 14.07 9.40
C ALA A 420 17.30 14.39 8.21
N TYR A 421 17.75 13.99 7.02
CA TYR A 421 16.93 13.85 5.83
C TYR A 421 15.66 13.05 6.18
N PHE A 422 14.54 13.36 5.49
CA PHE A 422 13.32 12.55 5.43
C PHE A 422 13.56 11.10 5.84
N THR A 423 12.75 10.58 6.77
CA THR A 423 12.71 9.14 7.07
C THR A 423 12.74 8.38 5.76
N ARG A 424 13.91 7.78 5.48
CA ARG A 424 14.15 7.09 4.22
C ARG A 424 13.32 5.82 4.28
N VAL A 425 12.14 5.86 3.65
CA VAL A 425 11.25 4.70 3.54
C VAL A 425 11.53 3.88 2.28
N PHE A 426 12.48 4.30 1.44
CA PHE A 426 12.81 3.59 0.20
C PHE A 426 14.32 3.61 -0.03
N GLY A 427 14.87 2.47 -0.44
CA GLY A 427 16.28 2.35 -0.77
C GLY A 427 16.56 1.39 -1.91
N THR A 428 17.67 1.65 -2.59
CA THR A 428 18.23 0.81 -3.64
C THR A 428 19.72 0.69 -3.41
N ASN A 429 20.29 -0.44 -3.84
CA ASN A 429 21.73 -0.64 -3.88
C ASN A 429 22.10 -1.55 -5.05
N VAL A 430 23.26 -1.31 -5.64
CA VAL A 430 23.91 -2.18 -6.63
C VAL A 430 25.33 -2.41 -6.10
N ALA A 431 25.84 -3.64 -6.19
CA ALA A 431 27.16 -3.99 -5.68
C ALA A 431 28.27 -3.14 -6.34
N ASP A 432 29.28 -2.76 -5.55
CA ASP A 432 30.25 -1.72 -5.91
C ASP A 432 31.18 -2.09 -7.08
N ASP A 433 31.37 -3.39 -7.37
CA ASP A 433 32.19 -3.88 -8.48
C ASP A 433 31.70 -3.41 -9.87
N PHE A 434 30.49 -2.85 -9.92
CA PHE A 434 29.83 -2.42 -11.16
C PHE A 434 29.70 -0.91 -11.30
N SER A 435 29.93 -0.14 -10.23
CA SER A 435 29.90 1.33 -10.27
C SER A 435 31.04 1.92 -11.09
N LYS A 436 32.17 1.20 -11.22
CA LYS A 436 33.37 1.64 -11.95
C LYS A 436 33.29 1.50 -13.48
N LYS A 437 32.30 0.78 -14.03
CA LYS A 437 32.12 0.62 -15.49
C LYS A 437 31.25 1.71 -16.13
N MET A 438 30.58 2.55 -15.34
CA MET A 438 29.96 3.78 -15.82
C MET A 438 31.03 4.87 -15.91
N GLY A 439 31.89 4.78 -16.93
CA GLY A 439 32.87 5.82 -17.24
C GLY A 439 32.20 7.19 -17.32
N ARG A 440 32.85 8.22 -16.74
CA ARG A 440 32.45 9.62 -16.86
C ARG A 440 32.11 9.94 -18.33
N PRO A 441 31.08 10.76 -18.61
CA PRO A 441 30.88 11.27 -19.96
C PRO A 441 32.17 12.01 -20.36
N VAL A 442 32.85 11.50 -21.38
CA VAL A 442 33.92 12.23 -22.04
C VAL A 442 33.21 13.36 -22.78
N VAL A 443 33.19 14.54 -22.16
CA VAL A 443 32.87 15.76 -22.87
C VAL A 443 34.03 16.00 -23.81
N ASN A 444 33.87 15.64 -25.08
CA ASN A 444 34.77 16.04 -26.14
C ASN A 444 34.68 17.56 -26.28
N ALA A 445 35.59 18.24 -25.59
CA ALA A 445 35.91 19.63 -25.87
C ALA A 445 36.83 19.67 -27.10
N LYS A 446 36.40 20.45 -28.10
CA LYS A 446 37.14 21.02 -29.23
C LYS A 446 37.27 20.20 -30.52
N GLN A 447 36.73 20.81 -31.59
CA GLN A 447 37.33 21.22 -32.88
C GLN A 447 36.22 21.15 -33.95
N GLU A 448 35.93 22.09 -34.85
CA GLU A 448 36.48 23.35 -35.38
C GLU A 448 35.27 24.02 -36.10
N GLY A 449 35.09 25.34 -36.17
CA GLY A 449 35.94 26.28 -36.89
C GLY A 449 35.57 26.32 -38.39
N VAL A 450 34.56 27.11 -38.76
CA VAL A 450 34.51 28.22 -39.76
C VAL A 450 33.17 28.93 -39.61
#